data_AF-A0A953PDH5-F1
#
_entry.id   AF-A0A953PDH5-F1
#
_cell.length_a   1.000
_cell.length_b   1.000
_cell.length_c   1.000
_cell.angle_alpha   90.00
_cell.angle_beta   90.00
_cell.angle_gamma   90.00
#
_symmetry.space_group_name_H-M   'P 1'
#
loop_
_entity.id
_entity.type
_entity.pdbx_description
1 polymer ?
#
loop_
_entity_poly.entity_id
_entity_poly.type
_entity_poly.pdbx_seq_one_letter_code
_entity_poly.pdbx_strand_id
1 'polypeptide(L)'
;MDLRLGPTTRVRILPRPEDSLRVVMEQAPRAEALAARCVERTRPVWSWVVLEWRRLGTVASVALILGLMLHAMFGANGMVAYRQKRAEMQSLKTDVERLQKQNEESAVRIKALKSDPKAIEKEAREQFGYARPGEVVYVAPAPPPKPPTGRAKKEQ
;
A
#
# COMPACT_ATOMS: atom_id res chain seq x y z
N MET A 1 -57.93 -33.62 -70.15
CA MET A 1 -57.82 -32.91 -68.87
C MET A 1 -57.73 -33.97 -67.80
N ASP A 2 -56.55 -34.23 -67.22
CA ASP A 2 -56.45 -35.16 -66.09
C ASP A 2 -55.32 -34.72 -65.16
N LEU A 3 -55.72 -34.27 -63.96
CA LEU A 3 -54.85 -33.77 -62.90
C LEU A 3 -54.35 -34.95 -62.06
N ARG A 4 -53.06 -35.25 -62.13
CA ARG A 4 -52.39 -36.21 -61.23
C ARG A 4 -52.16 -35.56 -59.86
N LEU A 5 -52.90 -36.01 -58.85
CA LEU A 5 -52.63 -35.71 -57.43
C LEU A 5 -51.65 -36.76 -56.87
N GLY A 6 -50.58 -36.29 -56.22
CA GLY A 6 -49.56 -37.14 -55.57
C GLY A 6 -50.07 -37.85 -54.29
N PRO A 7 -49.28 -38.79 -53.74
CA PRO A 7 -49.70 -39.67 -52.66
C PRO A 7 -49.91 -38.91 -51.34
N THR A 8 -51.03 -39.22 -50.68
CA THR A 8 -51.45 -38.65 -49.41
C THR A 8 -50.57 -39.14 -48.24
N THR A 9 -50.04 -38.19 -47.49
CA THR A 9 -49.32 -38.37 -46.23
C THR A 9 -50.13 -39.26 -45.27
N ARG A 10 -49.60 -40.44 -44.92
CA ARG A 10 -50.16 -41.27 -43.84
C ARG A 10 -50.08 -40.49 -42.53
N VAL A 11 -51.25 -40.12 -42.01
CA VAL A 11 -51.38 -39.58 -40.66
C VAL A 11 -50.93 -40.66 -39.67
N ARG A 12 -49.81 -40.41 -39.00
CA ARG A 12 -49.33 -41.23 -37.88
C ARG A 12 -50.29 -41.01 -36.73
N ILE A 13 -51.21 -41.96 -36.54
CA ILE A 13 -52.13 -42.00 -35.41
C ILE A 13 -51.27 -41.96 -34.13
N LEU A 14 -51.39 -40.88 -33.37
CA LEU A 14 -50.72 -40.75 -32.08
C LEU A 14 -51.34 -41.79 -31.14
N PRO A 15 -50.54 -42.63 -30.46
CA PRO A 15 -51.06 -43.50 -29.42
C PRO A 15 -51.70 -42.65 -28.33
N ARG A 16 -52.76 -43.17 -27.71
CA ARG A 16 -53.41 -42.52 -26.56
C ARG A 16 -52.36 -42.33 -25.45
N PRO A 17 -52.36 -41.20 -24.73
CA PRO A 17 -51.35 -40.94 -23.70
C PRO A 17 -51.30 -42.03 -22.61
N GLU A 18 -52.42 -42.70 -22.36
CA GLU A 18 -52.53 -43.80 -21.40
C GLU A 18 -51.72 -45.04 -21.79
N ASP A 19 -51.62 -45.34 -23.09
CA ASP A 19 -50.85 -46.48 -23.59
C ASP A 19 -49.35 -46.22 -23.49
N SER A 20 -48.93 -44.97 -23.73
CA SER A 20 -47.54 -44.56 -23.55
C SER A 20 -47.10 -44.63 -22.07
N LEU A 21 -47.99 -44.27 -21.14
CA LEU A 21 -47.72 -44.37 -19.71
C LEU A 21 -47.65 -45.82 -19.23
N ARG A 22 -48.53 -46.69 -19.75
CA ARG A 22 -48.50 -48.13 -19.45
C ARG A 22 -47.22 -48.79 -19.94
N VAL A 23 -46.78 -48.50 -21.16
CA VAL A 23 -45.52 -49.03 -21.72
C VAL A 23 -44.31 -48.53 -20.94
N VAL A 24 -44.31 -47.26 -20.49
CA VAL A 24 -43.24 -46.70 -19.65
C VAL A 24 -43.22 -47.33 -18.27
N MET A 25 -44.39 -47.56 -17.64
CA MET A 25 -44.47 -48.25 -16.36
C MET A 25 -44.04 -49.72 -16.45
N GLU A 26 -44.36 -50.42 -17.54
CA GLU A 26 -43.91 -51.80 -17.75
C GLU A 26 -42.39 -51.90 -17.96
N GLN A 27 -41.78 -50.84 -18.50
CA GLN A 27 -40.32 -50.73 -18.63
C GLN A 27 -39.62 -50.13 -17.42
N ALA A 28 -40.35 -49.57 -16.45
CA ALA A 28 -39.80 -49.02 -15.21
C ALA A 28 -38.85 -50.01 -14.47
N PRO A 29 -39.20 -51.30 -14.25
CA PRO A 29 -38.29 -52.22 -13.57
C PRO A 29 -37.03 -52.55 -14.40
N ARG A 30 -37.10 -52.45 -15.74
CA ARG A 30 -35.92 -52.62 -16.61
C ARG A 30 -35.02 -51.40 -16.59
N ALA A 31 -35.60 -50.19 -16.55
CA ALA A 31 -34.85 -48.95 -16.40
C ALA A 31 -34.13 -48.90 -15.05
N GLU A 32 -34.79 -49.34 -13.98
CA GLU A 32 -34.20 -49.48 -12.64
C GLU A 32 -33.08 -50.53 -12.61
N ALA A 33 -33.23 -51.67 -13.27
CA ALA A 33 -32.19 -52.70 -13.35
C ALA A 33 -30.95 -52.25 -14.15
N LEU A 34 -31.14 -51.48 -15.22
CA LEU A 34 -30.03 -50.87 -15.97
C LEU A 34 -29.35 -49.75 -15.19
N ALA A 35 -30.13 -48.92 -14.49
CA ALA A 35 -29.62 -47.90 -13.60
C ALA A 35 -28.81 -48.52 -12.45
N ALA A 36 -29.30 -49.60 -11.84
CA ALA A 36 -28.61 -50.34 -10.79
C ALA A 36 -27.29 -50.94 -11.29
N ARG A 37 -27.28 -51.56 -12.48
CA ARG A 37 -26.04 -52.09 -13.10
C ARG A 37 -25.03 -51.00 -13.45
N CYS A 38 -25.51 -49.83 -13.89
CA CYS A 38 -24.65 -48.69 -14.19
C CYS A 38 -24.03 -48.14 -12.89
N VAL A 39 -24.86 -47.96 -11.85
CA VAL A 39 -24.47 -47.47 -10.53
C VAL A 39 -23.50 -48.41 -9.82
N GLU A 40 -23.70 -49.72 -9.86
CA GLU A 40 -22.75 -50.69 -9.27
C GLU A 40 -21.40 -50.68 -9.97
N ARG A 41 -21.41 -50.52 -11.29
CA ARG A 41 -20.17 -50.46 -12.09
C ARG A 41 -19.39 -49.16 -11.88
N THR A 42 -20.09 -48.06 -11.61
CA THR A 42 -19.46 -46.75 -11.38
C THR A 42 -19.23 -46.44 -9.92
N ARG A 43 -19.82 -47.18 -8.98
CA ARG A 43 -19.70 -47.00 -7.52
C ARG A 43 -18.26 -46.87 -7.01
N PRO A 44 -17.31 -47.75 -7.39
CA PRO A 44 -15.94 -47.66 -6.88
C PRO A 44 -15.14 -46.53 -7.54
N VAL A 45 -15.46 -46.18 -8.79
CA VAL A 45 -14.81 -45.08 -9.51
C VAL A 45 -15.24 -43.75 -8.93
N TRP A 46 -16.52 -43.60 -8.61
CA TRP A 46 -17.06 -42.35 -8.06
C TRP A 46 -16.56 -42.06 -6.65
N SER A 47 -16.44 -43.06 -5.77
CA SER A 47 -15.91 -42.81 -4.43
C SER A 47 -14.42 -42.44 -4.44
N TRP A 48 -13.64 -43.06 -5.34
CA TRP A 48 -12.23 -42.71 -5.55
C TRP A 48 -12.08 -41.28 -6.09
N VAL A 49 -12.87 -40.92 -7.10
CA VAL A 49 -12.91 -39.56 -7.66
C VAL A 49 -13.33 -38.54 -6.59
N VAL A 50 -14.40 -38.78 -5.84
CA VAL A 50 -14.88 -37.84 -4.83
C VAL A 50 -13.87 -37.64 -3.71
N LEU A 51 -13.15 -38.68 -3.27
CA LEU A 51 -12.12 -38.55 -2.23
C LEU A 51 -10.91 -37.75 -2.70
N GLU A 52 -10.44 -38.01 -3.92
CA GLU A 52 -9.29 -37.33 -4.50
C GLU A 52 -9.62 -35.85 -4.76
N TRP A 53 -10.83 -35.57 -5.22
CA TRP A 53 -11.32 -34.21 -5.45
C TRP A 53 -11.50 -33.45 -4.14
N ARG A 54 -11.84 -34.14 -3.04
CA ARG A 54 -11.91 -33.53 -1.71
C ARG A 54 -10.53 -33.08 -1.23
N ARG A 55 -9.49 -33.90 -1.43
CA ARG A 55 -8.10 -33.55 -1.07
C ARG A 55 -7.59 -32.37 -1.89
N LEU A 56 -7.82 -32.40 -3.21
CA LEU A 56 -7.47 -31.29 -4.10
C LEU A 56 -8.21 -30.00 -3.72
N GLY A 57 -9.50 -30.09 -3.37
CA GLY A 57 -10.27 -28.95 -2.91
C GLY A 57 -9.72 -28.35 -1.61
N THR A 58 -9.33 -29.19 -0.64
CA THR A 58 -8.73 -28.71 0.62
C THR A 58 -7.37 -28.05 0.37
N VAL A 59 -6.50 -28.68 -0.43
CA VAL A 59 -5.18 -28.10 -0.77
C VAL A 59 -5.32 -26.78 -1.52
N ALA A 60 -6.23 -26.70 -2.51
CA ALA A 60 -6.52 -25.47 -3.23
C ALA A 60 -7.05 -24.37 -2.29
N SER A 61 -7.94 -24.72 -1.36
CA SER A 61 -8.48 -23.78 -0.37
C SER A 61 -7.38 -23.23 0.55
N VAL A 62 -6.51 -24.11 1.06
CA VAL A 62 -5.38 -23.71 1.92
C VAL A 62 -4.39 -22.84 1.14
N ALA A 63 -4.06 -23.22 -0.10
CA ALA A 63 -3.19 -22.43 -0.95
C ALA A 63 -3.77 -21.05 -1.27
N LEU A 64 -5.08 -20.96 -1.52
CA LEU A 64 -5.76 -19.69 -1.74
C LEU A 64 -5.70 -18.80 -0.49
N ILE A 65 -5.97 -19.35 0.70
CA ILE A 65 -5.92 -18.61 1.97
C ILE A 65 -4.50 -18.11 2.24
N LEU A 66 -3.48 -18.96 2.06
CA LEU A 66 -2.08 -18.58 2.23
C LEU A 66 -1.67 -17.51 1.21
N GLY A 67 -2.07 -17.66 -0.06
CA GLY A 67 -1.83 -16.68 -1.11
C GLY A 67 -2.45 -15.31 -0.79
N LEU A 68 -3.70 -15.29 -0.31
CA LEU A 68 -4.37 -14.06 0.11
C LEU A 68 -3.72 -13.45 1.35
N MET A 69 -3.29 -14.25 2.33
CA MET A 69 -2.61 -13.78 3.51
C MET A 69 -1.25 -13.17 3.16
N LEU A 70 -0.47 -13.83 2.31
CA LEU A 70 0.78 -13.28 1.78
C LEU A 70 0.52 -12.01 0.98
N HIS A 71 -0.48 -11.99 0.10
CA HIS A 71 -0.83 -10.80 -0.67
C HIS A 71 -1.29 -9.65 0.24
N ALA A 72 -2.00 -9.91 1.33
CA ALA A 72 -2.38 -8.89 2.30
C ALA A 72 -1.17 -8.37 3.10
N MET A 73 -0.21 -9.25 3.42
CA MET A 73 1.01 -8.87 4.16
C MET A 73 2.04 -8.16 3.28
N PHE A 74 2.16 -8.54 2.00
CA PHE A 74 3.09 -7.99 1.01
C PHE A 74 2.48 -6.94 0.08
N GLY A 75 1.15 -6.80 0.07
CA GLY A 75 0.44 -5.81 -0.73
C GLY A 75 0.68 -4.39 -0.24
N ALA A 76 0.29 -3.41 -1.07
CA ALA A 76 0.64 -1.99 -0.95
C ALA A 76 0.40 -1.32 0.43
N ASN A 77 -0.38 -1.95 1.32
CA ASN A 77 -0.70 -1.47 2.67
C ASN A 77 -0.26 -2.42 3.81
N GLY A 78 0.60 -3.40 3.54
CA GLY A 78 1.07 -4.38 4.53
C GLY A 78 2.07 -3.82 5.56
N MET A 79 2.52 -4.69 6.47
CA MET A 79 3.39 -4.36 7.63
C MET A 79 4.61 -3.50 7.30
N VAL A 80 5.12 -3.59 6.07
CA VAL A 80 6.26 -2.81 5.56
C VAL A 80 5.92 -1.32 5.45
N ALA A 81 4.77 -0.97 4.85
CA ALA A 81 4.31 0.41 4.76
C ALA A 81 3.99 1.01 6.13
N TYR A 82 3.46 0.19 7.05
CA TYR A 82 3.23 0.59 8.43
C TYR A 82 4.56 0.91 9.15
N ARG A 83 5.62 0.11 8.95
CA ARG A 83 6.93 0.36 9.55
C ARG A 83 7.58 1.64 9.00
N GLN A 84 7.50 1.90 7.70
CA GLN A 84 8.01 3.14 7.10
C GLN A 84 7.29 4.37 7.67
N LYS A 85 5.95 4.38 7.68
CA LYS A 85 5.18 5.49 8.26
C LYS A 85 5.40 5.67 9.76
N ARG A 86 5.65 4.59 10.51
CA ARG A 86 5.95 4.67 11.95
C ARG A 86 7.32 5.34 12.20
N ALA A 87 8.33 5.01 11.38
CA ALA A 87 9.65 5.60 11.47
C ALA A 87 9.63 7.09 11.11
N GLU A 88 8.95 7.45 10.01
CA GLU A 88 8.75 8.85 9.61
C GLU A 88 7.98 9.66 10.67
N MET A 89 6.93 9.08 11.28
CA MET A 89 6.22 9.74 12.38
C MET A 89 7.10 9.98 13.60
N GLN A 90 8.02 9.05 13.91
CA GLN A 90 8.94 9.23 15.03
C GLN A 90 9.98 10.32 14.74
N SER A 91 10.58 10.32 13.54
CA SER A 91 11.56 11.35 13.19
C SER A 91 10.93 12.76 13.17
N LEU A 92 9.73 12.90 12.60
CA LEU A 92 9.03 14.18 12.55
C LEU A 92 8.70 14.71 13.95
N LYS A 93 8.30 13.84 14.89
CA LYS A 93 8.04 14.24 16.27
C LYS A 93 9.30 14.75 16.95
N THR A 94 10.41 14.04 16.80
CA THR A 94 11.70 14.47 17.36
C THR A 94 12.16 15.81 16.79
N ASP A 95 11.94 16.05 15.49
CA ASP A 95 12.26 17.34 14.87
C ASP A 95 11.37 18.47 15.38
N VAL A 96 10.08 18.23 15.58
CA VAL A 96 9.16 19.21 16.16
C VAL A 96 9.58 19.58 17.58
N GLU A 97 9.88 18.60 18.43
CA GLU A 97 10.35 18.83 19.81
C GLU A 97 11.66 19.62 19.82
N ARG A 98 12.62 19.26 18.95
CA ARG A 98 13.88 19.98 18.80
C ARG A 98 13.67 21.43 18.39
N LEU A 99 12.83 21.66 17.38
CA LEU A 99 12.52 23.01 16.89
C LEU A 99 11.77 23.85 17.93
N GLN A 100 10.84 23.25 18.66
CA GLN A 100 10.15 23.93 19.77
C GLN A 100 11.15 24.38 20.83
N LYS A 101 12.05 23.51 21.26
CA LYS A 101 13.09 23.86 22.24
C LYS A 101 14.00 24.99 21.75
N GLN A 102 14.43 24.94 20.48
CA GLN A 102 15.24 26.02 19.89
C GLN A 102 14.48 27.36 19.84
N ASN A 103 13.18 27.30 19.57
CA ASN A 103 12.32 28.48 19.51
C ASN A 103 12.11 29.07 20.91
N GLU A 104 11.89 28.24 21.93
CA GLU A 104 11.83 28.65 23.34
C GLU A 104 13.14 29.31 23.80
N GLU A 105 14.29 28.70 23.52
CA GLU A 105 15.60 29.27 23.85
C GLU A 105 15.85 30.62 23.15
N SER A 106 15.41 30.75 21.90
CA SER A 106 15.52 31.99 21.14
C SER A 106 14.57 33.05 21.67
N ALA A 107 13.34 32.68 22.03
CA ALA A 107 12.36 33.57 22.64
C ALA A 107 12.84 34.09 24.00
N VAL A 108 13.47 33.24 24.82
CA VAL A 108 14.09 33.62 26.09
C VAL A 108 15.24 34.61 25.83
N ARG A 109 16.11 34.36 24.85
CA ARG A 109 17.19 35.30 24.48
C ARG A 109 16.64 36.64 24.02
N ILE A 110 15.65 36.65 23.13
CA ILE A 110 14.97 37.87 22.67
C ILE A 110 14.36 38.62 23.84
N LYS A 111 13.70 37.91 24.77
CA LYS A 111 13.10 38.52 25.96
C LYS A 111 14.16 39.13 26.88
N ALA A 112 15.28 38.44 27.10
CA ALA A 112 16.42 38.94 27.88
C ALA A 112 17.05 40.19 27.25
N LEU A 113 17.27 40.15 25.92
CA LEU A 113 17.74 41.30 25.15
C LEU A 113 16.76 42.48 25.22
N LYS A 114 15.45 42.22 25.09
CA LYS A 114 14.41 43.27 25.17
C LYS A 114 14.21 43.83 26.58
N SER A 115 14.52 43.07 27.63
CA SER A 115 14.31 43.52 29.02
C SER A 115 15.37 44.50 29.53
N ASP A 116 16.54 44.60 28.88
CA ASP A 116 17.57 45.56 29.27
C ASP A 116 17.96 46.47 28.09
N PRO A 117 17.40 47.68 28.00
CA PRO A 117 17.72 48.66 26.97
C PRO A 117 19.22 49.02 26.93
N LYS A 118 19.94 48.88 28.05
CA LYS A 118 21.39 49.16 28.12
C LYS A 118 22.21 48.06 27.45
N ALA A 119 21.75 46.81 27.48
CA ALA A 119 22.42 45.70 26.79
C ALA A 119 22.33 45.87 25.27
N ILE A 120 21.16 46.28 24.75
CA ILE A 120 20.98 46.59 23.33
C ILE A 120 21.88 47.75 22.90
N GLU A 121 21.94 48.81 23.70
CA GLU A 121 22.80 49.97 23.41
C GLU A 121 24.29 49.60 23.39
N LYS A 122 24.72 48.72 24.30
CA LYS A 122 26.10 48.21 24.32
C LYS A 122 26.41 47.40 23.06
N GLU A 123 25.56 46.45 22.70
CA GLU A 123 25.73 45.61 21.50
C GLU A 123 25.71 46.45 20.20
N ALA A 124 24.84 47.45 20.13
CA ALA A 124 24.75 48.39 19.00
C ALA A 124 26.02 49.24 18.84
N ARG A 125 26.62 49.68 19.96
CA ARG A 125 27.89 50.43 19.97
C ARG A 125 29.09 49.53 19.63
N GLU A 126 29.13 48.31 20.16
CA GLU A 126 30.29 47.41 20.02
C GLU A 126 30.31 46.65 18.69
N GLN A 127 29.18 46.07 18.26
CA GLN A 127 29.13 45.27 17.03
C GLN A 127 28.88 46.10 15.77
N PHE A 128 28.12 47.18 15.90
CA PHE A 128 27.64 47.94 14.74
C PHE A 128 28.16 49.39 14.71
N GLY A 129 28.88 49.84 15.74
CA GLY A 129 29.42 51.20 15.81
C GLY A 129 28.35 52.29 15.83
N TYR A 130 27.10 51.96 16.21
CA TYR A 130 26.00 52.92 16.22
C TYR A 130 26.13 53.91 17.38
N ALA A 131 25.82 55.18 17.10
CA ALA A 131 25.78 56.27 18.06
C ALA A 131 24.40 56.95 18.04
N ARG A 132 23.97 57.53 19.16
CA ARG A 132 22.68 58.23 19.22
C ARG A 132 22.72 59.52 18.37
N PRO A 133 21.57 60.01 17.86
CA PRO A 133 21.51 61.31 17.19
C PRO A 133 22.04 62.42 18.14
N GLY A 134 23.17 63.03 17.77
CA GLY A 134 23.86 64.06 18.57
C GLY A 134 25.14 63.61 19.30
N GLU A 135 25.53 62.34 19.24
CA GLU A 135 26.83 61.85 19.74
C GLU A 135 27.92 61.94 18.64
N VAL A 136 29.17 62.27 19.02
CA VAL A 136 30.33 62.38 18.10
C VAL A 136 31.27 61.19 18.32
N VAL A 137 31.49 60.40 17.27
CA VAL A 137 32.37 59.21 17.31
C VAL A 137 33.82 59.62 17.03
N TYR A 138 34.71 59.43 18.01
CA TYR A 138 36.16 59.62 17.84
C TYR A 138 36.82 58.31 17.43
N VAL A 139 37.41 58.29 16.23
CA VAL A 139 38.21 57.15 15.74
C VAL A 139 39.69 57.50 15.82
N ALA A 140 40.48 56.64 16.45
CA ALA A 140 41.92 56.83 16.50
C ALA A 140 42.52 56.73 15.08
N PRO A 141 43.41 57.65 14.66
CA PRO A 141 44.06 57.58 13.37
C PRO A 141 44.87 56.28 13.25
N ALA A 142 44.85 55.66 12.07
CA ALA A 142 45.59 54.44 11.81
C ALA A 142 47.08 54.63 12.14
N PRO A 143 47.72 53.67 12.83
CA PRO A 143 49.15 53.77 13.13
C PRO A 143 49.93 53.87 11.82
N PRO A 144 50.99 54.71 11.77
CA PRO A 144 51.77 54.90 10.55
C PRO A 144 52.32 53.56 10.06
N PRO A 145 52.36 53.34 8.73
CA PRO A 145 52.85 52.09 8.16
C PRO A 145 54.27 51.84 8.66
N LYS A 146 54.46 50.71 9.37
CA LYS A 146 55.79 50.27 9.81
C LYS A 146 56.66 50.08 8.57
N PRO A 147 57.86 50.70 8.52
CA PRO A 147 58.74 50.57 7.36
C PRO A 147 59.05 49.09 7.13
N PRO A 148 59.09 48.63 5.86
CA PRO A 148 59.39 47.26 5.54
C PRO A 148 60.79 46.94 6.06
N THR A 149 60.86 46.10 7.09
CA THR A 149 62.13 45.56 7.58
C THR A 149 62.66 44.66 6.47
N GLY A 150 63.59 45.21 5.67
CA GLY A 150 64.25 44.49 4.60
C GLY A 150 64.82 43.19 5.14
N ARG A 151 64.29 42.05 4.67
CA ARG A 151 64.92 40.75 4.88
C ARG A 151 66.30 40.83 4.24
N ALA A 152 67.32 40.92 5.08
CA ALA A 152 68.70 40.72 4.68
C ALA A 152 68.79 39.36 3.97
N LYS A 153 69.03 39.42 2.66
CA LYS A 153 69.44 38.31 1.82
C LYS A 153 70.71 37.71 2.46
N LYS A 154 70.57 36.59 3.17
CA LYS A 154 71.71 35.72 3.47
C LYS A 154 71.86 34.78 2.29
N GLU A 155 72.81 35.10 1.41
CA GLU A 155 73.54 34.09 0.66
C GLU A 155 74.37 33.28 1.65
N GLN A 156 74.07 31.99 1.76
CA GLN A 156 74.99 30.86 1.96
C GLN A 156 74.20 29.56 1.97
#